data_AF-A0A059X045-F1
#
_entry.id   AF-A0A059X045-F1
#
_cell.length_a   1.000
_cell.length_b   1.000
_cell.length_c   1.000
_cell.angle_alpha   90.00
_cell.angle_beta   90.00
_cell.angle_gamma   90.00
#
_symmetry.space_group_name_H-M   'P 1'
#
loop_
_entity.id
_entity.type
_entity.pdbx_description
1 polymer ?
#
loop_
_entity_poly.entity_id
_entity_poly.type
_entity_poly.pdbx_seq_one_letter_code
_entity_poly.pdbx_strand_id
1 'polypeptide(L)'
;AYSPIANGGKLIYPKLINNQKTPISKRIIEKNTANTIKQALHEVVSRPDGTAHSLQIKGQSIAAKTGTAELKKKKGTDGIENGFLFAFDDKHSNYVVVSMIENVKGRGGSSYVVQKMKPVIESFYQK
;
A
#
# COMPACT_ATOMS: atom_id res chain seq x y z
N ALA A 1 -2.35 -2.54 11.38
CA ALA A 1 -1.08 -3.24 11.08
C ALA A 1 -0.12 -2.38 10.26
N TYR A 2 -0.52 -1.79 9.13
CA TYR A 2 0.41 -1.07 8.23
C TYR A 2 0.68 0.41 8.55
N SER A 3 -0.20 1.07 9.31
CA SER A 3 -0.02 2.48 9.67
C SER A 3 1.32 2.84 10.34
N PRO A 4 1.99 1.98 11.14
CA PRO A 4 3.32 2.26 11.68
C PRO A 4 4.35 2.61 10.61
N ILE A 5 4.33 1.98 9.44
CA ILE A 5 5.33 2.22 8.39
C ILE A 5 5.23 3.67 7.89
N ALA A 6 4.02 4.15 7.62
CA ALA A 6 3.77 5.52 7.21
C ALA A 6 4.03 6.54 8.33
N ASN A 7 3.83 6.15 9.59
CA ASN A 7 3.85 7.03 10.77
C ASN A 7 5.11 6.87 11.62
N GLY A 8 6.23 6.55 10.96
CA GLY A 8 7.56 6.47 11.57
C GLY A 8 7.61 5.54 12.78
N GLY A 9 6.84 4.45 12.76
CA GLY A 9 6.79 3.38 13.76
C GLY A 9 5.61 3.42 14.74
N LYS A 10 4.76 4.45 14.69
CA LYS A 10 3.58 4.58 15.57
C LYS A 10 2.34 3.92 14.98
N LEU A 11 1.71 3.02 15.73
CA LEU A 11 0.41 2.45 15.37
C LEU A 11 -0.68 3.51 15.53
N ILE A 12 -1.26 3.91 14.40
CA ILE A 12 -2.45 4.76 14.36
C ILE A 12 -3.67 3.86 14.25
N TYR A 13 -4.63 4.05 15.16
CA TYR A 13 -5.90 3.33 15.17
C TYR A 13 -6.89 4.01 14.21
N PRO A 14 -7.61 3.24 13.38
CA PRO A 14 -8.64 3.80 12.54
C PRO A 14 -9.80 4.35 13.40
N LYS A 15 -10.41 5.45 12.95
CA LYS A 15 -11.66 5.97 13.48
C LYS A 15 -12.64 6.19 12.32
N LEU A 16 -13.91 5.91 12.56
CA LEU A 16 -14.98 6.14 11.59
C LEU A 16 -15.74 7.43 11.90
N ILE A 17 -15.95 7.73 13.18
CA ILE A 17 -16.68 8.91 13.64
C ILE A 17 -15.69 10.07 13.84
N ASN A 18 -15.97 11.23 13.22
CA ASN A 18 -15.04 12.37 13.21
C ASN A 18 -14.66 12.83 14.63
N ASN A 19 -15.66 12.96 15.50
CA ASN A 19 -15.53 13.48 16.87
C ASN A 19 -15.10 12.42 17.89
N GLN A 20 -14.81 11.19 17.47
CA GLN A 20 -14.31 10.15 18.36
C GLN A 20 -12.87 10.48 18.79
N LYS A 21 -12.60 10.37 20.10
CA LYS A 21 -11.24 10.48 20.64
C LYS A 21 -10.38 9.38 20.03
N THR A 22 -9.25 9.77 19.44
CA THR A 22 -8.28 8.80 18.90
C THR A 22 -7.52 8.17 20.06
N PRO A 23 -7.42 6.82 20.14
CA PRO A 23 -6.58 6.17 21.13
C PRO A 23 -5.13 6.67 21.06
N ILE A 24 -4.45 6.70 22.20
CA ILE A 24 -3.04 7.10 22.25
C ILE A 24 -2.22 6.16 21.36
N SER A 25 -1.53 6.74 20.38
CA SER A 25 -0.68 5.96 19.47
C SER A 25 0.50 5.34 20.23
N LYS A 26 0.69 4.03 20.09
CA LYS A 26 1.87 3.33 20.63
C LYS A 26 2.90 3.12 19.53
N ARG A 27 4.17 3.34 19.85
CA ARG A 27 5.27 2.95 18.97
C ARG A 27 5.48 1.45 19.07
N ILE A 28 5.33 0.74 17.96
CA ILE A 28 5.50 -0.72 17.89
C ILE A 28 6.63 -1.13 16.94
N ILE A 29 7.14 -0.20 16.16
CA ILE A 29 8.36 -0.34 15.36
C ILE A 29 9.27 0.84 15.70
N GLU A 30 10.57 0.61 15.80
CA GLU A 30 11.54 1.70 15.95
C GLU A 30 11.46 2.68 14.78
N LYS A 31 11.71 3.96 15.06
CA LYS A 31 11.62 5.01 14.04
C LYS A 31 12.57 4.73 12.87
N ASN A 32 13.79 4.30 13.16
CA ASN A 32 14.81 4.02 12.15
C ASN A 32 14.40 2.84 11.28
N THR A 33 13.95 1.73 11.88
CA THR A 33 13.42 0.57 11.14
C THR A 33 12.25 0.94 10.25
N ALA A 34 11.29 1.72 10.75
CA ALA A 34 10.15 2.17 9.94
C ALA A 34 10.60 3.05 8.75
N ASN A 35 11.60 3.90 8.94
CA ASN A 35 12.16 4.74 7.88
C ASN A 35 12.94 3.92 6.84
N THR A 36 13.71 2.91 7.25
CA THR A 36 14.39 1.98 6.34
C THR A 36 13.37 1.24 5.46
N ILE A 37 12.30 0.71 6.07
CA ILE A 37 11.23 0.04 5.32
C ILE A 37 10.56 1.04 4.36
N LYS A 38 10.23 2.24 4.82
CA LYS A 38 9.63 3.29 4.01
C LYS A 38 10.47 3.61 2.77
N GLN A 39 11.78 3.79 2.92
CA GLN A 39 12.70 4.02 1.79
C GLN A 39 12.68 2.86 0.79
N ALA A 40 12.73 1.62 1.27
CA ALA A 40 12.63 0.45 0.39
C ALA A 40 11.28 0.41 -0.37
N LEU A 41 10.18 0.80 0.27
CA LEU A 41 8.85 0.86 -0.36
C LEU A 41 8.70 2.04 -1.33
N HIS A 42 9.43 3.13 -1.12
CA HIS A 42 9.52 4.22 -2.09
C HIS A 42 10.15 3.73 -3.40
N GLU A 43 11.23 2.95 -3.31
CA GLU A 43 11.92 2.37 -4.47
C GLU A 43 11.05 1.43 -5.32
N VAL A 44 10.07 0.76 -4.70
CA VAL A 44 9.09 -0.08 -5.43
C VAL A 44 8.26 0.73 -6.43
N VAL A 45 8.14 2.05 -6.23
CA VAL A 45 7.45 2.97 -7.14
C VAL A 45 8.44 3.76 -8.00
N SER A 46 9.52 4.27 -7.41
CA SER A 46 10.41 5.21 -8.11
C SER A 46 11.37 4.55 -9.09
N ARG A 47 11.72 3.27 -8.88
CA ARG A 47 12.62 2.56 -9.79
C ARG A 47 11.87 2.01 -11.01
N PRO A 48 12.47 2.03 -12.22
CA PRO A 48 11.84 1.48 -13.43
C PRO A 48 11.49 -0.01 -13.36
N ASP A 49 12.24 -0.79 -12.57
CA ASP A 49 12.04 -2.23 -12.34
C ASP A 49 11.11 -2.52 -11.15
N GLY A 50 10.59 -1.48 -10.49
CA GLY A 50 9.71 -1.60 -9.33
C GLY A 50 8.34 -2.18 -9.69
N THR A 51 7.83 -3.11 -8.88
CA THR A 51 6.55 -3.78 -9.15
C THR A 51 5.33 -2.84 -9.07
N ALA A 52 5.47 -1.65 -8.47
CA ALA A 52 4.45 -0.61 -8.45
C ALA A 52 4.86 0.63 -9.28
N HIS A 53 5.83 0.52 -10.18
CA HIS A 53 6.37 1.67 -10.91
C HIS A 53 5.30 2.49 -11.64
N SER A 54 4.30 1.82 -12.21
CA SER A 54 3.18 2.49 -12.89
C SER A 54 2.36 3.42 -11.99
N LEU A 55 2.49 3.31 -10.65
CA LEU A 55 1.86 4.19 -9.67
C LEU A 55 2.54 5.56 -9.54
N GLN A 56 3.68 5.77 -10.22
CA GLN A 56 4.36 7.07 -10.18
C GLN A 56 3.44 8.20 -10.68
N ILE A 57 3.40 9.29 -9.90
CA ILE A 57 2.70 10.54 -10.20
C ILE A 57 3.73 11.67 -10.14
N LYS A 58 3.76 12.52 -11.17
CA LYS A 58 4.75 13.60 -11.28
C LYS A 58 4.64 14.55 -10.07
N GLY A 59 5.77 14.78 -9.40
CA GLY A 59 5.86 15.72 -8.27
C GLY A 59 5.38 15.15 -6.92
N GLN A 60 4.94 13.89 -6.87
CA GLN A 60 4.47 13.25 -5.64
C GLN A 60 5.43 12.15 -5.18
N SER A 61 5.53 11.94 -3.86
CA SER A 61 6.31 10.85 -3.27
C SER A 61 5.36 9.79 -2.72
N ILE A 62 5.43 8.59 -3.30
CA ILE A 62 4.55 7.48 -2.97
C ILE A 62 5.43 6.27 -2.63
N ALA A 63 5.13 5.63 -1.52
CA ALA A 63 5.71 4.36 -1.16
C ALA A 63 4.63 3.28 -1.26
N ALA A 64 4.98 2.13 -1.84
CA ALA A 64 4.01 1.07 -2.07
C ALA A 64 4.60 -0.34 -1.96
N LYS A 65 3.72 -1.30 -1.73
CA LYS A 65 4.01 -2.72 -1.90
C LYS A 65 2.87 -3.40 -2.63
N THR A 66 3.23 -4.19 -3.64
CA THR A 66 2.31 -5.12 -4.29
C THR A 66 2.41 -6.51 -3.69
N GLY A 67 1.33 -7.29 -3.78
CA GLY A 67 1.32 -8.68 -3.35
C GLY A 67 0.28 -9.49 -4.10
N THR A 68 0.53 -10.78 -4.25
CA THR A 68 -0.38 -11.72 -4.89
C THR A 68 -0.57 -12.92 -3.96
N ALA A 69 -1.81 -13.39 -3.80
CA ALA A 69 -2.12 -14.61 -3.06
C ALA A 69 -2.82 -15.63 -3.96
N GLU A 70 -2.20 -16.79 -4.16
CA GLU A 70 -2.81 -17.92 -4.84
C GLU A 70 -3.64 -18.75 -3.86
N LEU A 71 -4.94 -18.83 -4.10
CA LEU A 71 -5.90 -19.58 -3.32
C LEU A 71 -6.18 -20.92 -3.99
N LYS A 72 -5.43 -21.96 -3.58
CA LYS A 72 -5.60 -23.33 -4.04
C LYS A 72 -6.27 -24.17 -2.96
N LYS A 73 -7.35 -24.88 -3.31
CA LYS A 73 -8.02 -25.84 -2.41
C LYS A 73 -7.24 -27.16 -2.28
N LYS A 74 -6.47 -27.54 -3.31
CA LYS A 74 -5.62 -28.73 -3.34
C LYS A 74 -4.31 -28.41 -4.06
N LYS A 75 -3.22 -29.09 -3.68
CA LYS A 75 -1.92 -28.93 -4.33
C LYS A 75 -2.02 -29.41 -5.79
N GLY A 76 -1.50 -28.63 -6.73
CA GLY A 76 -1.50 -28.97 -8.16
C GLY A 76 -2.78 -28.62 -8.93
N THR A 77 -3.80 -28.05 -8.29
CA THR A 77 -4.98 -27.55 -9.00
C THR A 77 -4.87 -26.08 -9.33
N ASP A 78 -5.53 -25.66 -10.39
CA ASP A 78 -5.73 -24.25 -10.69
C ASP A 78 -6.55 -23.58 -9.58
N GLY A 79 -6.03 -22.46 -9.07
CA GLY A 79 -6.63 -21.67 -8.00
C GLY A 79 -7.00 -20.27 -8.45
N ILE A 80 -7.77 -19.58 -7.61
CA ILE A 80 -8.04 -18.15 -7.75
C ILE A 80 -6.80 -17.39 -7.30
N GLU A 81 -6.50 -16.26 -7.93
CA GLU A 81 -5.41 -15.39 -7.52
C GLU A 81 -5.98 -14.04 -7.08
N ASN A 82 -5.62 -13.56 -5.89
CA ASN A 82 -6.00 -12.22 -5.42
C ASN A 82 -4.79 -11.29 -5.49
N GLY A 83 -5.01 -10.09 -6.02
CA GLY A 83 -4.00 -9.03 -6.10
C GLY A 83 -4.19 -8.02 -4.98
N PHE A 84 -3.08 -7.47 -4.49
CA PHE A 84 -3.04 -6.51 -3.41
C PHE A 84 -2.15 -5.32 -3.75
N LEU A 85 -2.56 -4.15 -3.26
CA LEU A 85 -1.76 -2.94 -3.21
C LEU A 85 -1.84 -2.34 -1.81
N PHE A 86 -0.69 -2.10 -1.20
CA PHE A 86 -0.53 -1.20 -0.07
C PHE A 86 0.22 0.04 -0.59
N ALA A 87 -0.33 1.24 -0.40
CA ALA A 87 0.31 2.49 -0.82
C ALA A 87 0.07 3.59 0.20
N PHE A 88 1.02 4.52 0.35
CA PHE A 88 0.87 5.67 1.23
C PHE A 88 1.68 6.87 0.74
N ASP A 89 1.27 8.05 1.20
CA ASP A 89 2.03 9.28 1.01
C ASP A 89 3.31 9.23 1.84
N ASP A 90 4.44 9.08 1.16
CA ASP A 90 5.75 8.88 1.75
C ASP A 90 6.27 10.15 2.46
N LYS A 91 5.85 11.32 1.98
CA LYS A 91 6.37 12.62 2.41
C LYS A 91 5.54 13.24 3.54
N HIS A 92 4.23 13.25 3.40
CA HIS A 92 3.33 13.96 4.32
C HIS A 92 2.46 13.03 5.17
N SER A 93 2.47 11.72 4.89
CA SER A 93 1.65 10.73 5.61
C SER A 93 0.14 11.06 5.58
N ASN A 94 -0.33 11.74 4.53
CA ASN A 94 -1.72 12.20 4.40
C ASN A 94 -2.73 11.06 4.23
N TYR A 95 -2.31 9.96 3.59
CA TYR A 95 -3.17 8.81 3.36
C TYR A 95 -2.41 7.50 3.48
N VAL A 96 -3.18 6.45 3.75
CA VAL A 96 -2.79 5.04 3.60
C VAL A 96 -3.92 4.32 2.86
N VAL A 97 -3.57 3.61 1.80
CA VAL A 97 -4.48 2.80 0.98
C VAL A 97 -4.07 1.33 1.10
N VAL A 98 -5.07 0.48 1.38
CA VAL A 98 -4.96 -0.97 1.22
C VAL A 98 -6.07 -1.39 0.26
N SER A 99 -5.70 -1.96 -0.87
CA SER A 99 -6.62 -2.36 -1.93
C SER A 99 -6.42 -3.82 -2.29
N MET A 100 -7.52 -4.48 -2.64
CA MET A 100 -7.53 -5.85 -3.10
C MET A 100 -8.47 -5.97 -4.29
N ILE A 101 -8.08 -6.74 -5.29
CA ILE A 101 -8.98 -7.24 -6.33
C ILE A 101 -8.88 -8.75 -6.32
N GLU A 102 -10.02 -9.41 -6.17
CA GLU A 102 -10.10 -10.86 -6.25
C GLU A 102 -10.05 -11.33 -7.70
N ASN A 103 -9.56 -12.55 -7.90
CA ASN A 103 -9.52 -13.21 -9.21
C ASN A 103 -8.83 -12.36 -10.31
N VAL A 104 -7.57 -12.01 -10.05
CA VAL A 104 -6.66 -11.32 -10.98
C VAL A 104 -5.81 -12.28 -11.83
N LYS A 105 -6.01 -13.59 -11.68
CA LYS A 105 -5.32 -14.60 -12.48
C LYS A 105 -5.58 -14.35 -13.97
N GLY A 106 -4.52 -14.35 -14.78
CA GLY A 106 -4.60 -14.04 -16.22
C GLY A 106 -4.89 -12.57 -16.54
N ARG A 107 -4.94 -11.68 -15.55
CA ARG A 107 -5.22 -10.24 -15.72
C ARG A 107 -4.03 -9.34 -15.36
N GLY A 108 -2.87 -9.93 -15.12
CA GLY A 108 -1.64 -9.23 -14.72
C GLY A 108 -1.39 -9.18 -13.21
N GLY A 109 -2.08 -10.01 -12.42
CA GLY A 109 -1.83 -10.15 -10.98
C GLY A 109 -2.03 -8.84 -10.22
N SER A 110 -1.12 -8.55 -9.29
CA SER A 110 -1.17 -7.30 -8.50
C SER A 110 -0.97 -6.02 -9.32
N SER A 111 -0.31 -6.09 -10.48
CA SER A 111 -0.20 -4.94 -11.41
C SER A 111 -1.56 -4.46 -11.88
N TYR A 112 -2.55 -5.35 -12.01
CA TYR A 112 -3.93 -4.99 -12.32
C TYR A 112 -4.52 -4.08 -11.24
N VAL A 113 -4.25 -4.35 -9.96
CA VAL A 113 -4.68 -3.52 -8.83
C VAL A 113 -4.01 -2.16 -8.87
N VAL A 114 -2.69 -2.11 -9.16
CA VAL A 114 -1.95 -0.86 -9.29
C VAL A 114 -2.58 0.04 -10.36
N GLN A 115 -2.86 -0.51 -11.54
CA GLN A 115 -3.46 0.24 -12.65
C GLN A 115 -4.85 0.77 -12.29
N LYS A 116 -5.69 -0.03 -11.62
CA LYS A 116 -7.04 0.39 -11.21
C LYS A 116 -7.04 1.41 -10.08
N MET A 117 -6.05 1.38 -9.19
CA MET A 117 -5.95 2.30 -8.06
C MET A 117 -5.23 3.60 -8.37
N LYS A 118 -4.42 3.67 -9.45
CA LYS A 118 -3.74 4.90 -9.88
C LYS A 118 -4.67 6.13 -9.93
N PRO A 119 -5.81 6.13 -10.65
CA PRO A 119 -6.68 7.31 -10.71
C PRO A 119 -7.26 7.72 -9.35
N VAL A 120 -7.52 6.75 -8.46
CA VAL A 120 -7.99 7.03 -7.10
C VAL A 120 -6.89 7.71 -6.28
N ILE A 121 -5.65 7.22 -6.35
CA ILE A 121 -4.51 7.81 -5.65
C ILE A 121 -4.18 9.19 -6.22
N GLU A 122 -4.27 9.38 -7.55
CA GLU A 122 -4.14 10.70 -8.20
C GLU A 122 -5.15 11.71 -7.65
N SER A 123 -6.39 11.28 -7.41
CA SER A 123 -7.44 12.16 -6.87
C SER A 123 -7.12 12.73 -5.48
N PHE A 124 -6.26 12.08 -4.69
CA PHE A 124 -5.87 12.60 -3.36
C PHE A 124 -4.92 13.80 -3.44
N TYR A 125 -4.30 14.03 -4.59
CA TYR A 125 -3.40 15.15 -4.82
C TYR A 125 -4.08 16.32 -5.55
N GLN A 126 -5.30 16.12 -6.04
CA GLN A 126 -6.11 17.15 -6.67
C GLN A 126 -6.83 17.93 -5.56
N LYS A 127 -6.60 19.24 -5.52
CA LYS A 127 -7.33 20.17 -4.65
C LYS A 127 -8.52 20.74 -5.40
#